data_AF-A0A645IKC5-F1
#
_entry.id   AF-A0A645IKC5-F1
#
_cell.length_a   1.000
_cell.length_b   1.000
_cell.length_c   1.000
_cell.angle_alpha   90.00
_cell.angle_beta   90.00
_cell.angle_gamma   90.00
#
_symmetry.space_group_name_H-M   'P 1'
#
loop_
_entity.id
_entity.type
_entity.pdbx_description
1 polymer ?
#
loop_
_entity_poly.entity_id
_entity_poly.type
_entity_poly.pdbx_seq_one_letter_code
_entity_poly.pdbx_strand_id
1 'polypeptide(L)'
;MIDYDKIVDSVIIRTRKTKDKYVPLGFSGHRTIKKMMIDEKIPQPLRNILPVFESKGEILWVWGLRENAAFAAGCKTENLLLLEVYQD
;
A
#
# COMPACT_ATOMS: atom_id res chain seq x y z
N MET A 1 5.09 8.45 -0.58
CA MET A 1 5.01 9.37 0.57
C MET A 1 3.65 9.24 1.20
N ILE A 2 3.60 8.76 2.43
CA ILE A 2 2.36 8.54 3.17
C ILE A 2 2.08 9.71 4.11
N ASP A 3 0.82 10.11 4.21
CA ASP A 3 0.30 11.03 5.22
C ASP A 3 0.32 10.35 6.59
N TYR A 4 1.29 10.72 7.43
CA TYR A 4 1.47 10.11 8.75
C TYR A 4 0.31 10.46 9.69
N ASP A 5 -0.32 11.62 9.50
CA ASP A 5 -1.40 12.12 10.36
C ASP A 5 -2.67 11.24 10.27
N LYS A 6 -2.77 10.40 9.24
CA LYS A 6 -3.89 9.47 9.01
C LYS A 6 -3.63 8.07 9.54
N ILE A 7 -2.41 7.77 10.00
CA ILE A 7 -2.06 6.45 10.53
C ILE A 7 -2.65 6.30 11.93
N VAL A 8 -3.29 5.16 12.19
CA VAL A 8 -3.85 4.82 13.50
C VAL A 8 -2.99 3.72 14.12
N ASP A 9 -2.50 3.94 15.34
CA ASP A 9 -1.64 2.95 16.03
C ASP A 9 -0.33 2.72 15.24
N SER A 10 0.24 1.52 15.30
CA SER A 10 1.46 1.13 14.61
C SER A 10 1.26 0.73 13.15
N VAL A 11 2.31 0.92 12.34
CA VAL A 11 2.42 0.31 11.01
C VAL A 11 2.99 -1.08 11.19
N ILE A 12 2.30 -2.08 10.65
CA ILE A 12 2.80 -3.44 10.56
C ILE A 12 3.19 -3.75 9.11
N ILE A 13 4.16 -4.64 8.95
CA ILE A 13 4.59 -5.16 7.66
C ILE A 13 4.23 -6.64 7.62
N ARG A 14 3.54 -7.04 6.55
CA ARG A 14 3.16 -8.44 6.32
C ARG A 14 3.20 -8.78 4.84
N THR A 15 2.94 -10.04 4.52
CA THR A 15 2.64 -10.46 3.15
C THR A 15 1.15 -10.29 2.85
N ARG A 16 0.79 -10.34 1.56
CA ARG A 16 -0.60 -10.22 1.11
C ARG A 16 -1.51 -11.31 1.69
N LYS A 17 -2.75 -10.93 2.00
CA LYS A 17 -3.85 -11.84 2.35
C LYS A 17 -4.83 -11.93 1.19
N THR A 18 -5.52 -13.07 1.11
CA THR A 18 -6.58 -13.27 0.12
C THR A 18 -7.67 -12.20 0.30
N LYS A 19 -8.12 -11.61 -0.82
CA LYS A 19 -9.10 -10.50 -0.88
C LYS A 19 -8.62 -9.14 -0.39
N ASP A 20 -7.35 -8.98 -0.03
CA ASP A 20 -6.78 -7.64 0.21
C ASP A 20 -7.11 -6.69 -0.94
N LYS A 21 -7.60 -5.50 -0.59
CA LYS A 21 -8.03 -4.47 -1.54
C LYS A 21 -7.96 -3.10 -0.87
N TYR A 22 -7.75 -2.08 -1.69
CA TYR A 22 -7.85 -0.68 -1.29
C TYR A 22 -8.19 0.18 -2.52
N VAL A 23 -8.42 1.47 -2.35
CA VAL A 23 -8.60 2.42 -3.46
C VAL A 23 -7.23 2.99 -3.81
N PRO A 24 -6.63 2.66 -4.96
CA PRO A 24 -5.30 3.18 -5.29
C PRO A 24 -5.38 4.66 -5.65
N LEU A 25 -4.32 5.41 -5.32
CA LEU A 25 -4.23 6.83 -5.67
C LEU A 25 -4.43 7.06 -7.18
N GLY A 26 -5.39 7.94 -7.52
CA GLY A 26 -5.77 8.26 -8.90
C GLY A 26 -6.84 7.34 -9.52
N PHE A 27 -7.42 6.40 -8.75
CA PHE A 27 -8.50 5.53 -9.21
C PHE A 27 -9.78 5.75 -8.42
N SER A 28 -10.92 5.49 -9.06
CA SER A 28 -12.21 5.36 -8.40
C SER A 28 -12.47 3.89 -8.05
N GLY A 29 -12.92 3.65 -6.82
CA GLY A 29 -13.33 2.32 -6.34
C GLY A 29 -12.19 1.41 -5.90
N HIS A 30 -12.56 0.38 -5.13
CA HIS A 30 -11.62 -0.59 -4.57
C HIS A 30 -11.06 -1.51 -5.66
N ARG A 31 -9.77 -1.81 -5.58
CA ARG A 31 -9.11 -2.83 -6.39
C ARG A 31 -8.43 -3.85 -5.50
N THR A 32 -8.57 -5.12 -5.83
CA THR A 32 -7.84 -6.17 -5.12
C THR A 32 -6.35 -6.07 -5.44
N ILE A 33 -5.49 -6.31 -4.46
CA ILE A 33 -4.04 -6.43 -4.64
C ILE A 33 -3.73 -7.46 -5.74
N LYS A 34 -4.44 -8.59 -5.77
CA LYS A 34 -4.27 -9.63 -6.81
C LYS A 34 -4.38 -9.04 -8.22
N LYS A 35 -5.44 -8.27 -8.48
CA LYS A 35 -5.65 -7.63 -9.78
C LYS A 35 -4.56 -6.60 -10.09
N MET A 36 -4.21 -5.76 -9.10
CA MET A 36 -3.17 -4.74 -9.29
C MET A 36 -1.81 -5.37 -9.59
N MET A 37 -1.42 -6.45 -8.90
CA MET A 37 -0.17 -7.18 -9.19
C MET A 37 -0.15 -7.81 -10.58
N ILE A 38 -1.32 -8.17 -11.13
CA ILE A 38 -1.43 -8.66 -12.53
C ILE A 38 -1.28 -7.50 -13.50
N ASP A 39 -2.00 -6.40 -13.26
CA ASP A 39 -1.99 -5.20 -14.11
C ASP A 39 -0.57 -4.61 -14.19
N GLU A 40 0.16 -4.56 -13.07
CA GLU A 40 1.57 -4.12 -12.97
C GLU A 40 2.59 -5.20 -13.40
N LYS A 41 2.14 -6.33 -13.93
CA LYS A 41 2.98 -7.44 -14.43
C LYS A 41 4.01 -7.99 -13.43
N ILE A 42 3.70 -7.95 -12.14
CA ILE A 42 4.57 -8.47 -11.09
C ILE A 42 4.70 -10.00 -11.26
N PRO A 43 5.90 -10.58 -11.32
CA PRO A 43 6.10 -12.04 -11.44
C PRO A 43 5.45 -12.83 -10.31
N GLN A 44 4.81 -13.96 -10.64
CA GLN A 44 4.10 -14.79 -9.64
C GLN A 44 4.96 -15.20 -8.43
N PRO A 45 6.25 -15.58 -8.57
CA PRO A 45 7.09 -15.92 -7.43
C PRO A 45 7.26 -14.77 -6.43
N LEU A 46 7.29 -13.53 -6.93
CA LEU A 46 7.47 -12.34 -6.09
C LEU A 46 6.20 -11.94 -5.35
N ARG A 47 5.01 -12.19 -5.94
CA ARG A 47 3.73 -11.70 -5.40
C ARG A 47 3.44 -12.10 -3.95
N ASN A 48 3.97 -13.23 -3.48
CA ASN A 48 3.73 -13.72 -2.12
C ASN A 48 4.73 -13.18 -1.09
N ILE A 49 5.82 -12.53 -1.53
CA ILE A 49 6.85 -11.98 -0.65
C ILE A 49 6.87 -10.45 -0.63
N LEU A 50 6.12 -9.79 -1.52
CA LEU A 50 6.05 -8.33 -1.52
C LEU A 50 5.48 -7.81 -0.18
N PRO A 51 6.14 -6.85 0.46
CA PRO A 51 5.67 -6.27 1.70
C PRO A 51 4.40 -5.45 1.49
N VAL A 52 3.44 -5.67 2.38
CA VAL A 52 2.20 -4.92 2.53
C VAL A 52 2.30 -4.17 3.86
N PHE A 53 2.22 -2.85 3.78
CA PHE A 53 2.20 -1.94 4.93
C PHE A 53 0.74 -1.71 5.33
N GLU A 54 0.41 -1.97 6.59
CA GLU A 54 -0.95 -1.89 7.12
C GLU A 54 -0.97 -1.17 8.47
N SER A 55 -2.03 -0.42 8.73
CA SER A 55 -2.36 0.19 10.02
C SER A 55 -3.80 -0.20 10.36
N LYS A 56 -4.01 -0.86 11.50
CA LYS A 56 -5.34 -1.25 12.01
C LYS A 56 -6.26 -1.91 10.95
N GLY A 57 -5.75 -2.82 10.14
CA GLY A 57 -6.54 -3.50 9.10
C GLY A 57 -6.63 -2.76 7.76
N GLU A 58 -6.19 -1.51 7.68
CA GLU A 58 -6.18 -0.73 6.45
C GLU A 58 -4.80 -0.71 5.79
N ILE A 59 -4.76 -1.03 4.51
CA ILE A 59 -3.51 -1.08 3.74
C ILE A 59 -3.10 0.35 3.38
N LEU A 60 -1.89 0.75 3.76
CA LEU A 60 -1.27 2.02 3.37
C LEU A 60 -0.71 1.90 1.96
N TRP A 61 0.09 0.86 1.74
CA TRP A 61 0.88 0.67 0.54
C TRP A 61 1.32 -0.79 0.41
N VAL A 62 1.52 -1.20 -0.83
CA VAL A 62 2.12 -2.49 -1.18
C VAL A 62 3.28 -2.17 -2.08
N TRP A 63 4.46 -2.68 -1.75
CA TRP A 63 5.63 -2.39 -2.55
C TRP A 63 5.44 -2.84 -4.01
N GLY A 64 5.82 -1.97 -4.95
CA GLY A 64 5.58 -2.15 -6.38
C GLY A 64 4.18 -1.78 -6.87
N LEU A 65 3.26 -1.34 -5.99
CA LEU A 65 1.94 -0.85 -6.35
C LEU A 65 1.77 0.63 -5.95
N ARG A 66 0.70 1.26 -6.45
CA ARG A 66 0.30 2.61 -6.03
C ARG A 66 -0.17 2.63 -4.57
N GLU A 67 0.10 3.71 -3.87
CA GLU A 67 -0.37 3.95 -2.50
C GLU A 67 -1.91 3.94 -2.41
N ASN A 68 -2.44 3.67 -1.23
CA ASN A 68 -3.84 3.85 -0.94
C ASN A 68 -4.19 5.34 -0.91
N ALA A 69 -5.20 5.75 -1.68
CA ALA A 69 -5.66 7.12 -1.78
C ALA A 69 -6.05 7.72 -0.41
N ALA A 70 -6.52 6.89 0.52
CA ALA A 70 -6.84 7.33 1.88
C ALA A 70 -5.60 7.88 2.61
N PHE A 71 -4.43 7.27 2.39
CA PHE A 71 -3.17 7.59 3.07
C PHE A 71 -2.22 8.45 2.23
N ALA A 72 -2.62 8.85 1.02
CA ALA A 72 -1.79 9.70 0.19
C ALA A 72 -1.61 11.08 0.83
N ALA A 73 -0.36 11.56 0.82
CA ALA A 73 -0.02 12.90 1.26
C ALA A 73 -0.64 13.96 0.33
N GLY A 74 -1.04 15.09 0.91
CA GLY A 74 -1.64 16.22 0.20
C GLY A 74 -1.16 17.56 0.76
N CYS A 75 -1.78 18.65 0.31
CA CYS A 75 -1.40 20.01 0.68
C CYS A 75 -1.60 20.36 2.17
N LYS A 76 -2.34 19.53 2.92
CA LYS A 76 -2.62 19.71 4.35
C LYS A 76 -1.86 18.73 5.24
N THR A 77 -1.07 17.84 4.66
CA THR A 77 -0.28 16.87 5.44
C THR A 77 0.82 17.61 6.19
N GLU A 78 0.85 17.46 7.51
CA GLU A 78 1.85 18.10 8.37
C GLU A 78 3.03 17.16 8.61
N ASN A 79 2.73 15.86 8.78
CA ASN A 79 3.75 14.84 9.02
C ASN A 79 3.79 13.83 7.87
N LEU A 80 5.00 13.59 7.35
CA LEU A 80 5.24 12.68 6.24
C LEU A 80 5.95 11.42 6.72
N LEU A 81 5.46 10.26 6.28
CA LEU A 81 6.14 8.99 6.40
C LEU A 81 6.74 8.59 5.05
N LEU A 82 8.07 8.49 4.99
CA LEU A 82 8.80 7.93 3.86
C LEU A 82 9.00 6.43 4.07
N LEU A 83 8.51 5.63 3.13
CA LEU A 83 8.69 4.19 3.11
C LEU A 83 9.50 3.81 1.88
N GLU A 84 10.62 3.13 2.10
CA GLU A 84 11.52 2.65 1.06
C GLU A 84 11.75 1.16 1.25
N VAL A 85 11.75 0.42 0.15
CA VAL A 85 12.06 -1.01 0.14
C VAL A 85 13.19 -1.21 -0.84
N TYR A 86 14.29 -1.76 -0.33
CA TYR A 86 15.49 -2.08 -1.08
C TYR A 86 15.50 -3.57 -1.39
N GLN A 87 15.87 -3.93 -2.61
CA GLN A 87 16.26 -5.29 -2.97
C GLN A 87 17.75 -5.26 -3.30
N ASP A 88 18.50 -6.18 -2.69
CA ASP A 88 19.90 -6.44 -3.02
C ASP A 88 20.04 -7.07 -4.42
#